data_AF-A0A0B1SKK6-F1
#
_entry.id   AF-A0A0B1SKK6-F1
#
_cell.length_a   1.000
_cell.length_b   1.000
_cell.length_c   1.000
_cell.angle_alpha   90.00
_cell.angle_beta   90.00
_cell.angle_gamma   90.00
#
_symmetry.space_group_name_H-M   'P 1'
#
loop_
_entity.id
_entity.type
_entity.pdbx_description
1 polymer ?
#
loop_
_entity_poly.entity_id
_entity_poly.type
_entity_poly.pdbx_seq_one_letter_code
_entity_poly.pdbx_strand_id
1 'polypeptide(L)'
;MPKMELNAVTLALRLTHSVLEEIEHLVIVEQVWIFTDSEIVLNWIKTKQQKEKGQMVSNRLKEIGEIVNHMKSRNHEVYFAYVRSQDNHADADDTLLDGAERAYAGSLLIRHHQQTWIAQEILRKFHNLYVKAGEDGLLRCFGRMGRSELTESAKFPIFILQKTTLAKWIINEYHQKGRPGVNHTVALVRQQFWIPQLRSQVIKQVRSCIICQKLNNFPYRYPEQSSLPKERLIQTRPFEHVGLDYFGPLPIATASGQGKCYGSIITCMVAKLIHLELVSDLSTIAFIQMLRRFFARRGVPATITSDNSPTFLLGEKILKECVEAAKRDPVVVRELSNREI
;
A
#
# COMPACT_ATOMS: atom_id res chain seq x y z
N MET A 1 -21.69 -21.09 -20.26
CA MET A 1 -22.37 -19.84 -19.89
C MET A 1 -23.72 -20.06 -19.18
N PRO A 2 -24.67 -20.91 -19.66
CA PRO A 2 -26.02 -21.00 -19.07
C PRO A 2 -26.08 -21.43 -17.60
N LYS A 3 -25.07 -22.18 -17.15
CA LYS A 3 -24.92 -22.62 -15.76
C LYS A 3 -24.63 -21.46 -14.79
N MET A 4 -23.89 -20.44 -15.22
CA MET A 4 -23.59 -19.27 -14.38
C MET A 4 -24.81 -18.35 -14.29
N GLU A 5 -25.51 -18.12 -15.40
CA GLU A 5 -26.78 -17.39 -15.46
C GLU A 5 -27.84 -18.06 -14.57
N LEU A 6 -27.95 -19.40 -14.58
CA LEU A 6 -28.84 -20.13 -13.69
C LEU A 6 -28.50 -19.91 -12.21
N ASN A 7 -27.20 -19.86 -11.86
CA ASN A 7 -26.77 -19.54 -10.50
C ASN A 7 -27.10 -18.08 -10.14
N ALA A 8 -26.97 -17.14 -11.07
CA ALA A 8 -27.34 -15.74 -10.86
C ALA A 8 -28.84 -15.59 -10.56
N VAL A 9 -29.70 -16.25 -11.34
CA VAL A 9 -31.16 -16.29 -11.08
C VAL A 9 -31.46 -16.92 -9.71
N THR A 10 -30.74 -18.00 -9.35
CA THR A 10 -30.90 -18.64 -8.03
C THR A 10 -30.52 -17.67 -6.89
N LEU A 11 -29.41 -16.93 -7.03
CA LEU A 11 -28.99 -15.93 -6.04
C LEU A 11 -29.98 -14.76 -5.95
N ALA A 12 -30.46 -14.27 -7.09
CA ALA A 12 -31.48 -13.21 -7.14
C ALA A 12 -32.73 -13.64 -6.37
N LEU A 13 -33.23 -14.85 -6.58
CA LEU A 13 -34.38 -15.38 -5.84
C LEU A 13 -34.15 -15.51 -4.34
N ARG A 14 -32.97 -15.97 -3.90
CA ARG A 14 -32.62 -16.03 -2.47
C ARG A 14 -32.63 -14.64 -1.84
N LEU A 15 -32.00 -13.66 -2.50
CA LEU A 15 -31.97 -12.28 -2.02
C LEU A 15 -33.37 -11.68 -1.97
N THR A 16 -34.16 -11.86 -3.03
CA THR A 16 -35.55 -11.40 -3.07
C THR A 16 -36.38 -12.04 -1.96
N HIS A 17 -36.20 -13.35 -1.70
CA HIS A 17 -36.88 -14.03 -0.61
C HIS A 17 -36.54 -13.41 0.74
N SER A 18 -35.25 -13.24 1.05
CA SER A 18 -34.82 -12.60 2.29
C SER A 18 -35.32 -11.16 2.42
N VAL A 19 -35.31 -10.37 1.35
CA VAL A 19 -35.83 -9.00 1.36
C VAL A 19 -37.34 -9.00 1.63
N LEU A 20 -38.10 -9.86 0.96
CA LEU A 20 -39.55 -9.96 1.17
C LEU A 20 -39.89 -10.34 2.61
N GLU A 21 -39.17 -11.29 3.21
CA GLU A 21 -39.38 -11.68 4.62
C GLU A 21 -39.15 -10.52 5.59
N GLU A 22 -38.13 -9.69 5.34
CA GLU A 22 -37.82 -8.55 6.21
C GLU A 22 -38.80 -7.38 6.05
N ILE A 23 -39.40 -7.21 4.88
CA ILE A 23 -40.31 -6.07 4.60
C ILE A 23 -41.80 -6.44 4.66
N GLU A 24 -42.15 -7.71 4.87
CA GLU A 24 -43.54 -8.20 4.88
C GLU A 24 -44.44 -7.44 5.87
N HIS A 25 -43.88 -6.94 6.97
CA HIS A 25 -44.59 -6.14 7.98
C HIS A 25 -44.73 -4.65 7.62
N LEU A 26 -43.99 -4.17 6.62
CA LEU A 26 -43.92 -2.76 6.24
C LEU A 26 -44.70 -2.46 4.95
N VAL A 27 -44.65 -3.37 3.98
CA VAL A 27 -45.21 -3.17 2.64
C VAL A 27 -45.79 -4.48 2.11
N ILE A 28 -46.97 -4.39 1.49
CA ILE A 28 -47.59 -5.50 0.77
C ILE A 28 -47.01 -5.53 -0.65
N VAL A 29 -46.34 -6.62 -1.00
CA VAL A 29 -45.80 -6.83 -2.35
C VAL A 29 -46.63 -7.92 -3.03
N GLU A 30 -47.46 -7.54 -4.01
CA GLU A 30 -48.31 -8.51 -4.71
C GLU A 30 -47.55 -9.27 -5.80
N GLN A 31 -46.61 -8.60 -6.48
CA GLN A 31 -45.93 -9.15 -7.65
C GLN A 31 -44.41 -9.01 -7.55
N VAL A 32 -43.70 -10.06 -7.96
CA VAL A 32 -42.25 -10.16 -7.96
C VAL A 32 -41.80 -10.52 -9.38
N TRP A 33 -41.02 -9.64 -9.99
CA TRP A 33 -40.51 -9.84 -11.35
C TRP A 33 -39.01 -10.13 -11.30
N ILE A 34 -38.61 -11.30 -11.81
CA ILE A 34 -37.21 -11.71 -11.93
C ILE A 34 -36.84 -11.69 -13.41
N PHE A 35 -35.97 -10.77 -13.79
CA PHE A 35 -35.49 -10.62 -15.16
C PHE A 35 -34.17 -11.38 -15.36
N THR A 36 -34.00 -12.01 -16.52
CA THR A 36 -32.73 -12.59 -16.95
C THR A 36 -32.52 -12.37 -18.44
N ASP A 37 -31.28 -12.11 -18.80
CA ASP A 37 -30.71 -12.02 -20.14
C ASP A 37 -30.48 -13.39 -20.80
N SER A 38 -30.85 -14.48 -20.13
CA SER A 38 -30.68 -15.84 -20.63
C SER A 38 -32.01 -16.47 -21.02
N GLU A 39 -32.29 -16.49 -22.33
CA GLU A 39 -33.44 -17.22 -22.87
C GLU A 39 -33.37 -18.73 -22.56
N ILE A 40 -32.15 -19.29 -22.49
CA ILE A 40 -31.92 -20.69 -22.17
C ILE A 40 -32.38 -21.00 -20.74
N VAL A 41 -32.01 -20.15 -19.77
CA VAL A 41 -32.42 -20.31 -18.36
C VAL A 41 -33.92 -20.13 -18.21
N LEU A 42 -34.53 -19.14 -18.88
CA LEU A 42 -35.99 -18.96 -18.87
C LEU A 42 -36.70 -20.18 -19.41
N ASN A 43 -36.22 -20.74 -20.51
CA ASN A 43 -36.81 -21.94 -21.08
C ASN A 43 -36.69 -23.12 -20.12
N TRP A 44 -35.54 -23.26 -19.43
CA TRP A 44 -35.35 -24.30 -18.41
C TRP A 44 -36.30 -24.18 -17.22
N ILE A 45 -36.57 -22.96 -16.75
CA ILE A 45 -37.53 -22.70 -15.66
C ILE A 45 -38.96 -23.00 -16.13
N LYS A 46 -39.33 -22.61 -17.36
CA LYS A 46 -40.68 -22.79 -17.89
C LYS A 46 -41.03 -24.25 -18.21
N THR A 47 -40.13 -24.98 -18.86
CA THR A 47 -40.45 -26.30 -19.44
C THR A 47 -40.43 -27.46 -18.44
N LYS A 48 -39.86 -27.29 -17.23
CA LYS A 48 -39.71 -28.35 -16.20
C LYS A 48 -39.13 -29.69 -16.71
N GLN A 49 -38.64 -29.79 -17.95
CA GLN A 49 -38.08 -31.01 -18.51
C GLN A 49 -36.66 -31.21 -17.97
N GLN A 50 -36.53 -32.23 -17.12
CA GLN A 50 -35.29 -32.60 -16.40
C GLN A 50 -34.46 -33.66 -17.13
N LYS A 51 -35.00 -34.34 -18.16
CA LYS A 51 -34.47 -35.64 -18.62
C LYS A 51 -33.10 -35.64 -19.29
N GLU A 52 -32.48 -34.49 -19.60
CA GLU A 52 -31.16 -34.42 -20.23
C GLU A 52 -30.24 -33.32 -19.66
N LYS A 53 -30.49 -32.86 -18.43
CA LYS A 53 -29.74 -31.72 -17.86
C LYS A 53 -28.95 -32.18 -16.63
N GLY A 54 -27.62 -32.05 -16.68
CA GLY A 54 -26.72 -32.56 -15.64
C GLY A 54 -27.06 -32.12 -14.21
N GLN A 55 -26.63 -32.90 -13.22
CA GLN A 55 -27.06 -32.83 -11.80
C GLN A 55 -27.16 -31.40 -11.22
N MET A 56 -26.18 -30.54 -11.49
CA MET A 56 -26.16 -29.16 -10.97
C MET A 56 -27.35 -28.32 -11.45
N VAL A 57 -27.75 -28.46 -12.72
CA VAL A 57 -28.88 -27.72 -13.30
C VAL A 57 -30.19 -28.21 -12.68
N SER A 58 -30.34 -29.53 -12.51
CA SER A 58 -31.51 -30.12 -11.85
C SER A 58 -31.66 -29.64 -10.41
N ASN A 59 -30.57 -29.66 -9.63
CA ASN A 59 -30.58 -29.18 -8.25
C ASN A 59 -30.99 -27.70 -8.15
N ARG A 60 -30.46 -26.83 -9.03
CA ARG A 60 -30.80 -25.40 -9.05
C ARG A 60 -32.25 -25.14 -9.47
N LEU A 61 -32.76 -25.86 -10.47
CA LEU A 61 -34.16 -25.74 -10.87
C LEU A 61 -35.12 -26.19 -9.77
N LYS A 62 -34.75 -27.25 -9.02
CA LYS A 62 -35.53 -27.70 -7.85
C LYS A 62 -35.58 -26.62 -6.78
N GLU A 63 -34.43 -26.06 -6.43
CA GLU A 63 -34.31 -24.98 -5.46
C GLU A 63 -35.10 -23.72 -5.87
N ILE A 64 -34.97 -23.28 -7.13
CA ILE A 64 -35.77 -22.17 -7.68
C ILE A 64 -37.27 -22.46 -7.49
N GLY A 65 -37.70 -23.68 -7.78
CA GLY A 65 -39.09 -24.10 -7.59
C GLY A 65 -39.55 -24.04 -6.13
N GLU A 66 -38.72 -24.48 -5.19
CA GLU A 66 -38.99 -24.40 -3.75
C GLU A 66 -39.16 -22.95 -3.26
N ILE A 67 -38.24 -22.06 -3.65
CA ILE A 67 -38.31 -20.63 -3.27
C ILE A 67 -39.56 -19.97 -3.86
N VAL A 68 -39.85 -20.21 -5.15
CA VAL A 68 -41.03 -19.64 -5.81
C VAL A 68 -42.33 -20.14 -5.18
N ASN A 69 -42.42 -21.43 -4.85
CA ASN A 69 -43.60 -21.98 -4.16
C ASN A 69 -43.78 -21.36 -2.77
N HIS A 70 -42.68 -21.13 -2.05
CA HIS A 70 -42.73 -20.45 -0.76
C HIS A 70 -43.25 -19.02 -0.88
N MET A 71 -42.72 -18.24 -1.83
CA MET A 71 -43.20 -16.89 -2.11
C MET A 71 -44.70 -16.87 -2.48
N LYS A 72 -45.14 -17.79 -3.33
CA LYS A 72 -46.56 -17.94 -3.71
C LYS A 72 -47.46 -18.28 -2.53
N SER A 73 -46.98 -19.07 -1.57
CA SER A 73 -47.74 -19.40 -0.36
C SER A 73 -47.97 -18.19 0.55
N ARG A 74 -47.17 -17.12 0.39
CA ARG A 74 -47.33 -15.83 1.07
C ARG A 74 -47.97 -14.75 0.17
N ASN A 75 -48.75 -15.18 -0.83
CA ASN A 75 -49.45 -14.30 -1.77
C ASN A 75 -48.54 -13.41 -2.65
N HIS A 76 -47.29 -13.81 -2.89
CA HIS A 76 -46.45 -13.14 -3.88
C HIS A 76 -46.52 -13.87 -5.24
N GLU A 77 -47.03 -13.19 -6.27
CA GLU A 77 -46.98 -13.71 -7.64
C GLU A 77 -45.59 -13.50 -8.25
N VAL A 78 -44.88 -14.60 -8.52
CA VAL A 78 -43.52 -14.55 -9.10
C VAL A 78 -43.54 -14.78 -10.60
N TYR A 79 -42.99 -13.84 -11.36
CA TYR A 79 -42.85 -13.88 -12.81
C TYR A 79 -41.39 -13.89 -13.24
N PHE A 80 -41.10 -14.65 -14.29
CA PHE A 80 -39.79 -14.68 -14.93
C PHE A 80 -39.89 -14.08 -16.33
N ALA A 81 -39.09 -13.05 -16.59
CA ALA A 81 -39.10 -12.30 -17.84
C ALA A 81 -37.71 -12.24 -18.47
N TYR A 82 -37.68 -12.15 -19.80
CA TYR A 82 -36.46 -11.92 -20.56
C TYR A 82 -36.15 -10.43 -20.60
N VAL A 83 -34.90 -10.05 -20.37
CA VAL A 83 -34.40 -8.70 -20.63
C VAL A 83 -33.38 -8.79 -21.76
N ARG A 84 -33.57 -7.98 -22.81
CA ARG A 84 -32.59 -7.90 -23.91
C ARG A 84 -31.32 -7.24 -23.36
N SER A 85 -30.14 -7.63 -23.84
CA SER A 85 -28.87 -7.05 -23.38
C SER A 85 -28.83 -5.52 -23.45
N GLN A 86 -29.44 -4.91 -24.48
CA GLN A 86 -29.55 -3.44 -24.61
C GLN A 86 -30.41 -2.76 -23.53
N ASP A 87 -31.34 -3.51 -22.90
CA ASP A 87 -32.23 -3.04 -21.84
C ASP A 87 -31.74 -3.52 -20.45
N ASN A 88 -30.73 -4.41 -20.44
CA ASN A 88 -30.13 -4.94 -19.23
C ASN A 88 -29.11 -3.94 -18.69
N HIS A 89 -29.51 -3.20 -17.65
CA HIS A 89 -28.62 -2.25 -16.98
C HIS A 89 -27.36 -2.91 -16.39
N ALA A 90 -27.33 -4.24 -16.22
CA ALA A 90 -26.15 -4.98 -15.80
C ALA A 90 -25.17 -5.29 -16.93
N ASP A 91 -25.63 -5.34 -18.19
CA ASP A 91 -24.81 -5.56 -19.39
C ASP A 91 -24.45 -4.25 -20.11
N ALA A 92 -24.97 -3.12 -19.63
CA ALA A 92 -24.61 -1.83 -20.16
C ALA A 92 -23.11 -1.61 -19.92
N ASP A 93 -22.30 -1.84 -20.97
CA ASP A 93 -20.85 -1.66 -21.04
C ASP A 93 -20.46 -0.35 -20.37
N ASP A 94 -20.10 -0.42 -19.08
CA ASP A 94 -19.60 0.69 -18.26
C ASP A 94 -20.27 2.02 -18.64
N THR A 95 -21.60 2.00 -18.90
CA THR A 95 -22.26 3.15 -19.50
C THR A 95 -22.08 4.25 -18.50
N LEU A 96 -21.31 5.25 -18.93
CA LEU A 96 -20.95 6.40 -18.14
C LEU A 96 -22.25 6.95 -17.58
N LEU A 97 -22.55 6.61 -16.33
CA LEU A 97 -23.69 7.16 -15.60
C LEU A 97 -23.73 8.63 -15.94
N ASP A 98 -24.84 9.09 -16.50
CA ASP A 98 -24.91 10.47 -16.94
C ASP A 98 -24.66 11.38 -15.74
N GLY A 99 -24.13 12.58 -15.98
CA GLY A 99 -23.90 13.56 -14.92
C GLY A 99 -25.15 13.78 -14.07
N ALA A 100 -26.33 13.75 -14.70
CA ALA A 100 -27.62 13.83 -14.01
C ALA A 100 -27.89 12.63 -13.10
N GLU A 101 -27.65 11.41 -13.56
CA GLU A 101 -27.86 10.19 -12.77
C GLU A 101 -26.91 10.11 -11.57
N ARG A 102 -25.63 10.48 -11.77
CA ARG A 102 -24.64 10.58 -10.69
C ARG A 102 -25.04 11.62 -9.65
N ALA A 103 -25.50 12.79 -10.10
CA ALA A 103 -25.98 13.84 -9.21
C ALA A 103 -27.21 13.39 -8.42
N TYR A 104 -28.16 12.72 -9.07
CA TYR A 104 -29.36 12.19 -8.45
C TYR A 104 -29.03 11.11 -7.42
N ALA A 105 -28.23 10.11 -7.78
CA ALA A 105 -27.77 9.06 -6.87
C ALA A 105 -26.98 9.65 -5.68
N GLY A 106 -26.12 10.64 -5.93
CA GLY A 106 -25.41 11.37 -4.88
C GLY A 106 -26.36 12.06 -3.91
N SER A 107 -27.40 12.73 -4.42
CA SER A 107 -28.42 13.38 -3.60
C SER A 107 -29.20 12.39 -2.73
N LEU A 108 -29.51 11.20 -3.26
CA LEU A 108 -30.19 10.13 -2.52
C LEU A 108 -29.33 9.58 -1.40
N LEU A 109 -28.05 9.31 -1.65
CA LEU A 109 -27.11 8.85 -0.62
C LEU A 109 -26.96 9.86 0.52
N ILE A 110 -26.90 11.14 0.18
CA ILE A 110 -26.86 12.23 1.17
C ILE A 110 -28.17 12.27 1.96
N ARG A 111 -29.32 12.24 1.28
CA ARG A 111 -30.62 12.28 1.94
C ARG A 111 -30.79 11.11 2.91
N HIS A 112 -30.44 9.90 2.47
CA HIS A 112 -30.43 8.71 3.31
C HIS A 112 -29.53 8.91 4.52
N HIS A 113 -28.27 9.34 4.32
CA HIS A 113 -27.36 9.65 5.42
C HIS A 113 -27.94 10.66 6.42
N GLN A 114 -28.60 11.71 5.94
CA GLN A 114 -29.21 12.73 6.79
C GLN A 114 -30.38 12.14 7.60
N GLN A 115 -31.24 11.33 6.99
CA GLN A 115 -32.34 10.66 7.66
C GLN A 115 -31.87 9.62 8.69
N THR A 116 -30.82 8.85 8.38
CA THR A 116 -30.29 7.83 9.28
C THR A 116 -29.56 8.43 10.49
N TRP A 117 -28.74 9.46 10.26
CA TRP A 117 -27.77 9.90 11.28
C TRP A 117 -28.10 11.24 11.93
N ILE A 118 -29.02 12.05 11.38
CA ILE A 118 -29.22 13.44 11.81
C ILE A 118 -30.59 13.59 12.46
N ALA A 119 -30.70 13.08 13.69
CA ALA A 119 -31.85 13.31 14.56
C ALA A 119 -31.90 14.76 15.08
N GLN A 120 -33.08 15.20 15.55
CA GLN A 120 -33.27 16.56 16.10
C GLN A 120 -32.31 16.89 17.25
N GLU A 121 -31.97 15.91 18.10
CA GLU A 121 -31.01 16.09 19.20
C GLU A 121 -29.61 16.46 18.73
N ILE A 122 -29.18 15.88 17.60
CA ILE A 122 -27.89 16.17 16.98
C ILE A 122 -27.93 17.57 16.38
N LEU A 123 -29.02 17.96 15.72
CA LEU A 123 -29.18 19.31 15.19
C LEU A 123 -29.11 20.38 16.28
N ARG A 124 -29.66 20.13 17.48
CA ARG A 124 -29.55 21.03 18.64
C ARG A 124 -28.09 21.27 19.05
N LYS A 125 -27.23 20.26 18.98
CA LYS A 125 -25.77 20.41 19.25
C LYS A 125 -25.08 21.30 18.22
N PHE A 126 -25.66 21.43 17.02
CA PHE A 126 -25.14 22.21 15.91
C PHE A 126 -25.97 23.47 15.60
N HIS A 127 -26.73 23.99 16.57
CA HIS A 127 -27.61 25.16 16.39
C HIS A 127 -26.88 26.38 15.77
N ASN A 128 -25.60 26.59 16.11
CA ASN A 128 -24.77 27.67 15.58
C ASN A 128 -24.46 27.58 14.08
N LEU A 129 -24.74 26.43 13.45
CA LEU A 129 -24.56 26.23 12.02
C LEU A 129 -25.82 26.55 11.19
N TYR A 130 -26.92 26.96 11.86
CA TYR A 130 -28.22 27.27 11.24
C TYR A 130 -28.60 26.26 10.14
N VAL A 131 -28.61 24.98 10.50
CA VAL A 131 -28.91 23.89 9.57
C VAL A 131 -30.40 23.89 9.23
N LYS A 132 -30.75 24.03 7.94
CA LYS A 132 -32.13 24.01 7.44
C LYS A 132 -32.23 23.20 6.15
N ALA A 133 -33.42 22.73 5.80
CA ALA A 133 -33.66 22.09 4.51
C ALA A 133 -33.57 23.15 3.38
N GLY A 134 -32.86 22.81 2.30
CA GLY A 134 -32.87 23.56 1.05
C GLY A 134 -34.05 23.18 0.15
N GLU A 135 -34.10 23.78 -1.04
CA GLU A 135 -35.13 23.51 -2.06
C GLU A 135 -35.10 22.05 -2.55
N ASP A 136 -33.93 21.41 -2.51
CA ASP A 136 -33.70 20.00 -2.86
C ASP A 136 -34.07 19.00 -1.73
N GLY A 137 -34.57 19.53 -0.61
CA GLY A 137 -34.90 18.75 0.58
C GLY A 137 -33.68 18.27 1.37
N LEU A 138 -32.46 18.68 1.01
CA LEU A 138 -31.24 18.34 1.74
C LEU A 138 -30.97 19.36 2.84
N LEU A 139 -30.48 18.88 3.98
CA LEU A 139 -30.04 19.76 5.07
C LEU A 139 -28.75 20.49 4.68
N ARG A 140 -28.77 21.81 4.75
CA ARG A 140 -27.66 22.72 4.39
C ARG A 140 -27.38 23.69 5.53
N CYS A 141 -26.14 24.13 5.63
CA CYS A 141 -25.70 25.12 6.61
C CYS A 141 -25.87 26.53 6.05
N PHE A 142 -26.62 27.39 6.74
CA PHE A 142 -26.82 28.78 6.34
C PHE A 142 -25.94 29.70 7.18
N GLY A 143 -25.04 30.45 6.54
CA GLY A 143 -24.04 31.25 7.23
C GLY A 143 -23.87 32.66 6.67
N ARG A 144 -22.83 33.34 7.15
CA ARG A 144 -22.49 34.72 6.76
C ARG A 144 -22.09 34.88 5.29
N MET A 145 -21.79 33.77 4.61
CA MET A 145 -21.39 33.75 3.20
C MET A 145 -22.57 33.86 2.23
N GLY A 146 -23.82 33.91 2.70
CA GLY A 146 -25.02 33.94 1.84
C GLY A 146 -25.08 35.11 0.85
N ARG A 147 -24.40 36.23 1.13
CA ARG A 147 -24.31 37.40 0.23
C ARG A 147 -23.03 37.48 -0.60
N SER A 148 -22.17 36.47 -0.53
CA SER A 148 -20.93 36.44 -1.32
C SER A 148 -21.21 36.10 -2.80
N GLU A 149 -20.23 36.32 -3.66
CA GLU A 149 -20.25 35.92 -5.09
C GLU A 149 -19.86 34.44 -5.30
N LEU A 150 -19.79 33.64 -4.24
CA LEU A 150 -19.48 32.21 -4.34
C LEU A 150 -20.60 31.44 -5.06
N THR A 151 -20.33 30.19 -5.43
CA THR A 151 -21.37 29.28 -5.90
C THR A 151 -22.35 28.95 -4.79
N GLU A 152 -23.59 28.62 -5.14
CA GLU A 152 -24.67 28.38 -4.17
C GLU A 152 -24.31 27.27 -3.16
N SER A 153 -23.71 26.18 -3.63
CA SER A 153 -23.22 25.09 -2.77
C SER A 153 -22.11 25.52 -1.81
N ALA A 154 -21.32 26.54 -2.14
CA ALA A 154 -20.28 27.07 -1.27
C ALA A 154 -20.84 28.10 -0.26
N LYS A 155 -21.90 28.83 -0.64
CA LYS A 155 -22.64 29.70 0.29
C LYS A 155 -23.42 28.89 1.32
N PHE A 156 -24.08 27.82 0.84
CA PHE A 156 -24.99 26.96 1.60
C PHE A 156 -24.58 25.48 1.50
N PRO A 157 -23.43 25.11 2.08
CA PRO A 157 -22.90 23.76 1.96
C PRO A 157 -23.79 22.73 2.64
N ILE A 158 -23.86 21.55 2.03
CA ILE A 158 -24.65 20.41 2.48
C ILE A 158 -24.07 19.89 3.80
N PHE A 159 -24.92 19.75 4.82
CA PHE A 159 -24.50 19.28 6.11
C PHE A 159 -24.31 17.75 6.10
N ILE A 160 -23.10 17.29 6.43
CA ILE A 160 -22.77 15.87 6.58
C ILE A 160 -22.21 15.64 7.98
N LEU A 161 -22.79 14.69 8.70
CA LEU A 161 -22.32 14.32 10.03
C LEU A 161 -20.90 13.73 9.96
N GLN A 162 -20.04 14.17 10.87
CA GLN A 162 -18.65 13.72 10.98
C GLN A 162 -18.52 12.25 11.40
N LYS A 163 -17.36 11.65 11.12
CA LYS A 163 -17.00 10.27 11.53
C LYS A 163 -17.91 9.17 10.97
N THR A 164 -18.58 9.46 9.86
CA THR A 164 -19.42 8.49 9.15
C THR A 164 -18.72 7.97 7.89
N THR A 165 -19.20 6.84 7.37
CA THR A 165 -18.67 6.25 6.13
C THR A 165 -18.80 7.22 4.95
N LEU A 166 -19.94 7.92 4.84
CA LEU A 166 -20.15 8.91 3.78
C LEU A 166 -19.16 10.07 3.88
N ALA A 167 -18.94 10.63 5.08
CA ALA A 167 -17.95 11.69 5.28
C ALA A 167 -16.54 11.24 4.86
N LYS A 168 -16.16 10.00 5.19
CA LYS A 168 -14.88 9.41 4.79
C LYS A 168 -14.77 9.28 3.27
N TRP A 169 -15.82 8.81 2.60
CA TRP A 169 -15.84 8.66 1.15
C TRP A 169 -15.76 9.99 0.43
N ILE A 170 -16.54 11.00 0.85
CA ILE A 170 -16.46 12.37 0.32
C ILE A 170 -15.02 12.89 0.45
N ILE A 171 -14.44 12.85 1.66
CA ILE A 171 -13.07 13.33 1.88
C ILE A 171 -12.07 12.59 1.00
N ASN A 172 -12.22 11.27 0.87
CA ASN A 172 -11.34 10.46 0.04
C ASN A 172 -11.46 10.85 -1.43
N GLU A 173 -12.68 11.00 -1.97
CA GLU A 173 -12.90 11.39 -3.37
C GLU A 173 -12.16 12.70 -3.71
N TYR A 174 -12.35 13.74 -2.89
CA TYR A 174 -11.68 15.03 -3.08
C TYR A 174 -10.16 14.96 -2.90
N HIS A 175 -9.68 14.08 -2.02
CA HIS A 175 -8.24 13.83 -1.89
C HIS A 175 -7.69 13.04 -3.09
N GLN A 176 -8.42 12.08 -3.66
CA GLN A 176 -7.92 11.30 -4.81
C GLN A 176 -7.84 12.13 -6.10
N LYS A 177 -8.64 13.20 -6.24
CA LYS A 177 -8.63 14.18 -7.37
C LYS A 177 -7.37 15.09 -7.37
N GLY A 178 -6.19 14.49 -7.31
CA GLY A 178 -4.90 15.20 -7.39
C GLY A 178 -4.06 15.21 -6.11
N ARG A 179 -4.47 14.48 -5.06
CA ARG A 179 -3.74 14.35 -3.78
C ARG A 179 -3.34 15.68 -3.15
N PRO A 180 -4.24 16.68 -3.10
CA PRO A 180 -3.92 17.93 -2.44
C PRO A 180 -3.56 17.69 -0.96
N GLY A 181 -2.70 18.55 -0.43
CA GLY A 181 -2.41 18.59 0.99
C GLY A 181 -3.63 18.97 1.82
N VAL A 182 -3.53 18.80 3.14
CA VAL A 182 -4.67 18.92 4.09
C VAL A 182 -5.48 20.21 3.91
N ASN A 183 -4.82 21.36 3.83
CA ASN A 183 -5.52 22.65 3.73
C ASN A 183 -6.33 22.76 2.44
N HIS A 184 -5.76 22.29 1.33
CA HIS A 184 -6.40 22.36 0.02
C HIS A 184 -7.56 21.35 -0.07
N THR A 185 -7.41 20.12 0.42
CA THR A 185 -8.53 19.18 0.52
C THR A 185 -9.69 19.74 1.35
N VAL A 186 -9.39 20.37 2.50
CA VAL A 186 -10.43 21.03 3.33
C VAL A 186 -11.16 22.12 2.54
N ALA A 187 -10.43 22.94 1.79
CA ALA A 187 -11.03 24.00 0.98
C ALA A 187 -11.95 23.44 -0.11
N LEU A 188 -11.50 22.41 -0.84
CA LEU A 188 -12.30 21.77 -1.90
C LEU A 188 -13.59 21.15 -1.34
N VAL A 189 -13.50 20.40 -0.24
CA VAL A 189 -14.69 19.80 0.39
C VAL A 189 -15.68 20.89 0.83
N ARG A 190 -15.19 22.02 1.35
CA ARG A 190 -16.04 23.14 1.81
C ARG A 190 -16.77 23.90 0.69
N GLN A 191 -16.40 23.70 -0.57
CA GLN A 191 -17.14 24.27 -1.69
C GLN A 191 -18.52 23.62 -1.86
N GLN A 192 -18.75 22.44 -1.27
CA GLN A 192 -20.02 21.72 -1.39
C GLN A 192 -20.56 21.18 -0.06
N PHE A 193 -19.68 20.83 0.88
CA PHE A 193 -20.06 20.11 2.10
C PHE A 193 -19.54 20.79 3.36
N TRP A 194 -20.40 20.80 4.38
CA TRP A 194 -20.03 21.18 5.73
C TRP A 194 -19.98 19.94 6.61
N ILE A 195 -18.75 19.49 6.91
CA ILE A 195 -18.49 18.36 7.80
C ILE A 195 -17.88 18.90 9.10
N PRO A 196 -18.51 18.68 10.27
CA PRO A 196 -17.88 19.06 11.54
C PRO A 196 -16.53 18.36 11.72
N GLN A 197 -15.57 19.03 12.35
CA GLN A 197 -14.22 18.48 12.56
C GLN A 197 -13.52 18.01 11.26
N LEU A 198 -13.89 18.56 10.09
CA LEU A 198 -13.38 18.15 8.77
C LEU A 198 -11.85 18.03 8.74
N ARG A 199 -11.13 19.03 9.25
CA ARG A 199 -9.66 19.05 9.24
C ARG A 199 -9.06 17.80 9.89
N SER A 200 -9.59 17.39 11.05
CA SER A 200 -9.08 16.20 11.75
C SER A 200 -9.29 14.93 10.92
N GLN A 201 -10.42 14.82 10.22
CA GLN A 201 -10.73 13.68 9.36
C GLN A 201 -9.86 13.67 8.10
N VAL A 202 -9.63 14.83 7.49
CA VAL A 202 -8.71 14.98 6.34
C VAL A 202 -7.29 14.59 6.73
N ILE A 203 -6.77 15.05 7.87
CA ILE A 203 -5.44 14.65 8.35
C ILE A 203 -5.32 13.12 8.45
N LYS A 204 -6.34 12.47 9.01
CA LYS A 204 -6.36 11.01 9.12
C LYS A 204 -6.33 10.35 7.73
N GLN A 205 -7.13 10.83 6.79
CA GLN A 205 -7.21 10.27 5.44
C GLN A 205 -5.90 10.44 4.66
N VAL A 206 -5.31 11.63 4.70
CA VAL A 206 -4.03 11.92 4.02
C VAL A 206 -2.90 11.10 4.63
N ARG A 207 -2.84 10.95 5.97
CA ARG A 207 -1.83 10.12 6.63
C ARG A 207 -1.95 8.65 6.26
N SER A 208 -3.16 8.13 6.02
CA SER A 208 -3.38 6.74 5.58
C SER A 208 -3.17 6.51 4.08
N CYS A 209 -2.97 7.56 3.30
CA CYS A 209 -2.83 7.46 1.86
C CYS A 209 -1.44 6.92 1.49
N ILE A 210 -1.37 5.69 0.97
CA ILE A 210 -0.13 5.00 0.61
C ILE A 210 0.73 5.83 -0.36
N ILE A 211 0.11 6.48 -1.35
CA ILE A 211 0.85 7.28 -2.33
C ILE A 211 1.42 8.54 -1.67
N CYS A 212 0.65 9.21 -0.80
CA CYS A 212 1.19 10.35 -0.05
C CYS A 212 2.30 9.94 0.93
N GLN A 213 2.20 8.75 1.55
CA GLN A 213 3.27 8.21 2.39
C GLN A 213 4.53 7.96 1.57
N LYS A 214 4.42 7.31 0.41
CA LYS A 214 5.57 7.02 -0.46
C LYS A 214 6.27 8.29 -0.97
N LEU A 215 5.50 9.33 -1.30
CA LEU A 215 6.04 10.56 -1.87
C LEU A 215 6.56 11.55 -0.83
N ASN A 216 5.97 11.58 0.37
CA ASN A 216 6.28 12.61 1.38
C ASN A 216 6.95 12.09 2.65
N ASN A 217 7.03 10.78 2.87
CA ASN A 217 7.77 10.30 4.04
C ASN A 217 9.26 10.56 3.85
N PHE A 218 9.87 11.09 4.91
CA PHE A 218 11.31 11.20 5.00
C PHE A 218 11.96 9.82 4.98
N PRO A 219 13.24 9.73 4.57
CA PRO A 219 14.07 8.55 4.82
C PRO A 219 13.98 8.15 6.30
N TYR A 220 14.18 6.87 6.60
CA TYR A 220 14.32 6.41 7.97
C TYR A 220 15.27 7.33 8.74
N ARG A 221 14.90 7.71 9.97
CA ARG A 221 15.81 8.45 10.84
C ARG A 221 17.10 7.64 10.94
N TYR A 222 18.24 8.29 10.73
CA TYR A 222 19.52 7.65 10.99
C TYR A 222 19.55 7.15 12.43
N PRO A 223 20.08 5.94 12.67
CA PRO A 223 20.27 5.46 14.03
C PRO A 223 21.16 6.44 14.81
N GLU A 224 21.03 6.45 16.13
CA GLU A 224 21.95 7.19 16.99
C GLU A 224 23.39 6.75 16.67
N GLN A 225 24.23 7.72 16.33
CA GLN A 225 25.63 7.45 16.01
C GLN A 225 26.36 7.09 17.29
N SER A 226 27.01 5.92 17.30
CA SER A 226 27.87 5.53 18.41
C SER A 226 29.11 6.41 18.49
N SER A 227 29.76 6.42 19.66
CA SER A 227 31.06 7.08 19.82
C SER A 227 32.09 6.48 18.86
N LEU A 228 32.96 7.34 18.32
CA LEU A 228 34.04 6.89 17.44
C LEU A 228 35.01 5.95 18.17
N PRO A 229 35.57 4.94 17.47
CA PRO A 229 36.52 4.02 18.07
C PRO A 229 37.81 4.75 18.48
N LYS A 230 38.42 4.32 19.59
CA LYS A 230 39.62 4.92 20.17
C LYS A 230 40.80 4.92 19.19
N GLU A 231 40.85 3.92 18.30
CA GLU A 231 41.85 3.75 17.25
C GLU A 231 41.84 4.89 16.22
N ARG A 232 40.78 5.71 16.18
CA ARG A 232 40.69 6.94 15.36
C ARG A 232 41.00 8.22 16.14
N LEU A 233 41.10 8.15 17.47
CA LEU A 233 41.14 9.31 18.36
C LEU A 233 42.47 9.42 19.13
N ILE A 234 43.03 8.29 19.56
CA ILE A 234 44.26 8.27 20.35
C ILE A 234 45.46 8.41 19.44
N GLN A 235 46.39 9.30 19.80
CA GLN A 235 47.63 9.48 19.05
C GLN A 235 48.51 8.23 19.14
N THR A 236 48.85 7.67 17.98
CA THR A 236 49.69 6.48 17.84
C THR A 236 50.76 6.71 16.76
N ARG A 237 51.71 5.78 16.61
CA ARG A 237 52.72 5.92 15.55
C ARG A 237 52.05 5.77 14.16
N PRO A 238 52.59 6.40 13.11
CA PRO A 238 52.08 6.24 11.75
C PRO A 238 51.87 4.77 11.37
N PHE A 239 50.72 4.48 10.75
CA PHE A 239 50.32 3.13 10.30
C PHE A 239 50.12 2.08 11.42
N GLU A 240 50.00 2.47 12.69
CA GLU A 240 49.68 1.51 13.76
C GLU A 240 48.25 0.96 13.66
N HIS A 241 47.28 1.84 13.43
CA HIS A 241 45.89 1.47 13.12
C HIS A 241 45.60 1.93 11.69
N VAL A 242 45.21 0.99 10.82
CA VAL A 242 44.97 1.29 9.41
C VAL A 242 43.60 0.83 8.95
N GLY A 243 43.00 1.60 8.05
CA GLY A 243 41.87 1.17 7.24
C GLY A 243 42.36 0.67 5.90
N LEU A 244 41.75 -0.39 5.40
CA LEU A 244 42.10 -0.99 4.13
C LEU A 244 40.85 -1.05 3.24
N ASP A 245 40.98 -0.56 2.02
CA ASP A 245 39.93 -0.59 1.01
C ASP A 245 40.51 -0.89 -0.38
N TYR A 246 39.69 -1.45 -1.27
CA TYR A 246 40.04 -1.66 -2.67
C TYR A 246 39.26 -0.70 -3.56
N PHE A 247 39.91 -0.18 -4.58
CA PHE A 247 39.26 0.57 -5.66
C PHE A 247 39.67 0.00 -7.03
N GLY A 248 38.79 0.19 -8.00
CA GLY A 248 38.93 -0.36 -9.34
C GLY A 248 37.62 -0.99 -9.83
N PRO A 249 37.66 -1.78 -10.91
CA PRO A 249 38.85 -2.19 -11.66
C PRO A 249 39.47 -1.04 -12.48
N LEU A 250 40.80 -0.99 -12.50
CA LEU A 250 41.59 -0.09 -13.36
C LEU A 250 42.04 -0.85 -14.62
N PRO A 251 41.79 -0.32 -15.83
CA PRO A 251 42.25 -0.95 -17.06
C PRO A 251 43.77 -0.80 -17.22
N ILE A 252 44.45 -1.89 -17.56
CA ILE A 252 45.89 -1.89 -17.83
C ILE A 252 46.19 -2.59 -19.16
N ALA A 253 47.25 -2.17 -19.84
CA ALA A 253 47.78 -2.89 -20.98
C ALA A 253 48.66 -4.06 -20.49
N THR A 254 48.38 -5.27 -20.94
CA THR A 254 49.19 -6.47 -20.70
C THR A 254 49.77 -6.96 -22.02
N ALA A 255 50.81 -7.80 -21.96
CA ALA A 255 51.41 -8.40 -23.15
C ALA A 255 50.42 -9.23 -23.99
N SER A 256 49.30 -9.67 -23.39
CA SER A 256 48.22 -10.43 -24.00
C SER A 256 46.99 -9.59 -24.39
N GLY A 257 47.02 -8.26 -24.24
CA GLY A 257 45.92 -7.36 -24.59
C GLY A 257 45.54 -6.39 -23.46
N GLN A 258 44.26 -6.35 -23.10
CA GLN A 258 43.75 -5.53 -22.00
C GLN A 258 43.51 -6.38 -20.75
N GLY A 259 44.10 -5.96 -19.62
CA GLY A 259 43.90 -6.53 -18.30
C GLY A 259 43.19 -5.55 -17.36
N LYS A 260 42.87 -6.04 -16.16
CA LYS A 260 42.35 -5.23 -15.06
C LYS A 260 43.26 -5.41 -13.86
N CYS A 261 43.48 -4.34 -13.11
CA CYS A 261 44.09 -4.38 -11.80
C CYS A 261 43.25 -3.59 -10.80
N TYR A 262 43.61 -3.65 -9.53
CA TYR A 262 42.96 -2.95 -8.44
C TYR A 262 44.00 -2.15 -7.66
N GLY A 263 43.59 -1.04 -7.07
CA GLY A 263 44.41 -0.32 -6.12
C GLY A 263 43.96 -0.62 -4.70
N SER A 264 44.90 -0.91 -3.82
CA SER A 264 44.67 -0.96 -2.37
C SER A 264 44.96 0.40 -1.76
N ILE A 265 44.02 0.91 -0.97
CA ILE A 265 44.15 2.12 -0.18
C ILE A 265 44.32 1.71 1.27
N ILE A 266 45.49 1.96 1.83
CA ILE A 266 45.77 1.75 3.25
C ILE A 266 45.91 3.11 3.92
N THR A 267 44.92 3.47 4.74
CA THR A 267 44.83 4.78 5.40
C THR A 267 45.13 4.65 6.88
N CYS A 268 46.11 5.41 7.39
CA CYS A 268 46.35 5.51 8.82
C CYS A 268 45.17 6.21 9.51
N MET A 269 44.58 5.56 10.52
CA MET A 269 43.36 6.02 11.18
C MET A 269 43.51 7.35 11.91
N VAL A 270 44.69 7.60 12.48
CA VAL A 270 45.00 8.79 13.29
C VAL A 270 45.58 9.89 12.42
N ALA A 271 46.72 9.63 11.76
CA ALA A 271 47.46 10.64 11.00
C ALA A 271 46.90 10.90 9.59
N LYS A 272 45.91 10.11 9.12
CA LYS A 272 45.33 10.19 7.77
C LYS A 272 46.32 10.05 6.61
N LEU A 273 47.52 9.52 6.87
CA LEU A 273 48.49 9.17 5.84
C LEU A 273 47.96 8.03 4.98
N ILE A 274 48.16 8.13 3.67
CA ILE A 274 47.68 7.15 2.70
C ILE A 274 48.87 6.41 2.12
N HIS A 275 48.80 5.08 2.10
CA HIS A 275 49.67 4.21 1.32
C HIS A 275 48.84 3.56 0.22
N LEU A 276 49.30 3.71 -1.02
CA LEU A 276 48.66 3.12 -2.20
C LEU A 276 49.53 2.00 -2.73
N GLU A 277 48.90 0.88 -3.07
CA GLU A 277 49.58 -0.24 -3.68
C GLU A 277 48.75 -0.86 -4.80
N LEU A 278 49.39 -1.19 -5.92
CA LEU A 278 48.74 -1.88 -7.02
C LEU A 278 48.64 -3.38 -6.72
N VAL A 279 47.49 -3.97 -7.02
CA VAL A 279 47.20 -5.40 -6.87
C VAL A 279 46.68 -5.94 -8.19
N SER A 280 47.21 -7.09 -8.62
CA SER A 280 46.89 -7.69 -9.92
C SER A 280 45.42 -8.09 -10.04
N ASP A 281 44.83 -8.60 -8.96
CA ASP A 281 43.46 -9.08 -8.89
C ASP A 281 42.94 -9.02 -7.43
N LEU A 282 41.66 -9.38 -7.23
CA LEU A 282 41.07 -9.46 -5.88
C LEU A 282 41.29 -10.85 -5.24
N SER A 283 42.30 -11.61 -5.68
CA SER A 283 42.60 -12.90 -5.10
C SER A 283 43.24 -12.75 -3.71
N THR A 284 43.05 -13.74 -2.84
CA THR A 284 43.66 -13.74 -1.51
C THR A 284 45.18 -13.81 -1.57
N ILE A 285 45.73 -14.46 -2.60
CA ILE A 285 47.19 -14.54 -2.80
C ILE A 285 47.75 -13.14 -3.09
N ALA A 286 47.14 -12.40 -4.00
CA ALA A 286 47.57 -11.03 -4.31
C ALA A 286 47.39 -10.09 -3.12
N PHE A 287 46.32 -10.29 -2.33
CA PHE A 287 46.11 -9.57 -1.06
C PHE A 287 47.22 -9.84 -0.03
N ILE A 288 47.58 -11.10 0.22
CA ILE A 288 48.65 -11.46 1.17
C ILE A 288 50.01 -10.90 0.68
N GLN A 289 50.28 -10.98 -0.62
CA GLN A 289 51.51 -10.41 -1.18
C GLN A 289 51.55 -8.88 -1.03
N MET A 290 50.43 -8.20 -1.22
CA MET A 290 50.30 -6.76 -0.97
C MET A 290 50.56 -6.45 0.51
N LEU A 291 49.92 -7.16 1.46
CA LEU A 291 50.16 -6.95 2.89
C LEU A 291 51.63 -7.16 3.25
N ARG A 292 52.28 -8.19 2.69
CA ARG A 292 53.71 -8.43 2.89
C ARG A 292 54.57 -7.25 2.43
N ARG A 293 54.27 -6.64 1.28
CA ARG A 293 54.98 -5.46 0.78
C ARG A 293 54.72 -4.23 1.65
N PHE A 294 53.47 -4.03 2.06
CA PHE A 294 53.09 -2.98 3.00
C PHE A 294 53.84 -3.12 4.34
N PHE A 295 53.84 -4.30 4.96
CA PHE A 295 54.52 -4.56 6.24
C PHE A 295 56.03 -4.34 6.14
N ALA A 296 56.65 -4.75 5.03
CA ALA A 296 58.08 -4.53 4.82
C ALA A 296 58.45 -3.04 4.73
N ARG A 297 57.54 -2.18 4.22
CA ARG A 297 57.80 -0.74 4.05
C ARG A 297 57.37 0.12 5.23
N ARG A 298 56.27 -0.23 5.90
CA ARG A 298 55.61 0.61 6.92
C ARG A 298 55.64 -0.02 8.32
N GLY A 299 56.11 -1.26 8.44
CA GLY A 299 56.02 -2.04 9.66
C GLY A 299 54.67 -2.76 9.77
N VAL A 300 54.58 -3.69 10.73
CA VAL A 300 53.34 -4.43 10.99
C VAL A 300 52.39 -3.54 11.81
N PRO A 301 51.17 -3.29 11.33
CA PRO A 301 50.16 -2.53 12.08
C PRO A 301 49.67 -3.35 13.28
N ALA A 302 49.20 -2.66 14.32
CA ALA A 302 48.51 -3.30 15.44
C ALA A 302 47.09 -3.76 15.02
N THR A 303 46.39 -2.97 14.19
CA THR A 303 45.07 -3.34 13.67
C THR A 303 44.88 -2.92 12.22
N ILE A 304 44.14 -3.75 11.48
CA ILE A 304 43.66 -3.47 10.12
C ILE A 304 42.13 -3.54 10.15
N THR A 305 41.46 -2.47 9.73
CA THR A 305 40.00 -2.42 9.59
C THR A 305 39.64 -2.38 8.12
N SER A 306 38.81 -3.32 7.66
CA SER A 306 38.32 -3.38 6.28
C SER A 306 36.81 -3.58 6.25
N ASP A 307 36.22 -3.59 5.06
CA ASP A 307 34.88 -4.13 4.88
C ASP A 307 34.88 -5.67 4.99
N ASN A 308 33.69 -6.27 4.85
CA ASN A 308 33.48 -7.71 4.90
C ASN A 308 33.67 -8.38 3.52
N SER A 309 34.51 -7.84 2.64
CA SER A 309 34.82 -8.48 1.37
C SER A 309 35.38 -9.90 1.59
N PRO A 310 34.95 -10.91 0.80
CA PRO A 310 35.40 -12.30 0.96
C PRO A 310 36.92 -12.46 0.96
N THR A 311 37.63 -11.65 0.17
CA THR A 311 39.10 -11.66 0.08
C THR A 311 39.75 -11.30 1.41
N PHE A 312 39.19 -10.32 2.14
CA PHE A 312 39.73 -9.87 3.42
C PHE A 312 39.44 -10.88 4.53
N LEU A 313 38.23 -11.43 4.58
CA LEU A 313 37.86 -12.45 5.56
C LEU A 313 38.71 -13.72 5.40
N LEU A 314 38.94 -14.17 4.17
CA LEU A 314 39.81 -15.32 3.91
C LEU A 314 41.27 -15.01 4.24
N GLY A 315 41.75 -13.80 3.91
CA GLY A 315 43.09 -13.35 4.28
C GLY A 315 43.31 -13.31 5.79
N GLU A 316 42.34 -12.83 6.57
CA GLU A 316 42.37 -12.84 8.03
C GLU A 316 42.54 -14.26 8.56
N LYS A 317 41.74 -15.21 8.06
CA LYS A 317 41.82 -16.62 8.46
C LYS A 317 43.21 -17.21 8.19
N ILE A 318 43.74 -17.00 6.99
CA ILE A 318 45.07 -17.50 6.61
C ILE A 318 46.16 -16.89 7.51
N LEU A 319 46.11 -15.58 7.76
CA LEU A 319 47.10 -14.91 8.63
C LEU A 319 47.05 -15.44 10.06
N LYS A 320 45.85 -15.67 10.61
CA LYS A 320 45.68 -16.27 11.95
C LYS A 320 46.27 -17.68 12.00
N GLU A 321 45.98 -18.52 11.01
CA GLU A 321 46.54 -19.87 10.92
C GLU A 321 48.07 -19.86 10.81
N CYS A 322 48.64 -18.95 10.01
CA CYS A 322 50.10 -18.80 9.90
C CYS A 322 50.74 -18.37 11.22
N VAL A 323 50.13 -17.45 11.97
CA VAL A 323 50.63 -17.01 13.28
C VAL A 323 50.60 -18.16 14.28
N GLU A 324 49.51 -18.93 14.33
CA GLU A 324 49.40 -20.08 15.22
C GLU A 324 50.37 -21.21 14.86
N ALA A 325 50.62 -21.44 13.57
CA ALA A 325 51.65 -22.38 13.12
C ALA A 325 53.05 -21.90 13.51
N ALA A 326 53.37 -20.61 13.33
CA ALA A 326 54.67 -20.04 13.67
C ALA A 326 54.96 -20.08 15.18
N LYS A 327 53.95 -19.87 16.04
CA LYS A 327 54.10 -20.03 17.50
C LYS A 327 54.46 -21.46 17.94
N ARG A 328 54.19 -22.46 17.11
CA ARG A 328 54.53 -23.87 17.38
C ARG A 328 55.89 -24.26 16.80
N ASP A 329 56.50 -23.40 15.99
CA ASP A 329 57.82 -23.64 15.42
C ASP A 329 58.90 -23.43 16.50
N PRO A 330 59.68 -24.48 16.85
CA PRO A 330 60.68 -24.40 17.90
C PRO A 330 61.79 -23.35 17.63
N VAL A 331 62.06 -23.02 16.37
CA VAL A 331 63.04 -21.98 16.00
C VAL A 331 62.49 -20.59 16.32
N VAL A 332 61.23 -20.35 15.98
CA VAL A 332 60.55 -19.07 16.24
C VAL A 332 60.32 -18.86 17.73
N VAL A 333 59.91 -19.92 18.45
CA VAL A 333 59.76 -19.89 19.91
C VAL A 333 61.07 -19.50 20.57
N ARG A 334 62.18 -20.16 20.20
CA ARG A 334 63.51 -19.86 20.75
C ARG A 334 63.97 -18.43 20.47
N GLU A 335 63.71 -17.90 19.28
CA GLU A 335 64.08 -16.52 18.92
C GLU A 335 63.20 -15.47 19.63
N LEU A 336 61.91 -15.76 19.83
CA LEU A 336 61.01 -14.89 20.61
C LEU A 336 61.42 -14.87 22.09
N SER A 337 61.78 -16.02 22.68
CA SER A 337 62.26 -16.12 24.06
C SER A 337 63.57 -15.35 24.28
N ASN A 338 64.42 -15.23 23.27
CA ASN A 338 65.69 -14.48 23.35
C ASN A 338 65.51 -12.96 23.22
N ARG A 339 64.33 -12.48 22.81
CA ARG A 339 64.02 -11.05 22.61
C ARG A 339 63.15 -10.44 23.72
N GLU A 340 62.73 -11.23 24.71
CA GLU A 340 62.01 -10.76 25.92
C GLU A 340 62.98 -10.32 27.05
N ILE A 341 64.11 -9.68 26.74
CA ILE A 341 64.99 -9.01 27.72
C ILE A 341 64.90 -7.49 27.57
#